data_AF-A0A6L3F425-F1
#
_entry.id   AF-A0A6L3F425-F1
#
_cell.length_a   1.000
_cell.length_b   1.000
_cell.length_c   1.000
_cell.angle_alpha   90.00
_cell.angle_beta   90.00
_cell.angle_gamma   90.00
#
_symmetry.space_group_name_H-M   'P 1'
#
loop_
_entity.id
_entity.type
_entity.pdbx_description
1 polymer ?
#
loop_
_entity_poly.entity_id
_entity_poly.type
_entity_poly.pdbx_seq_one_letter_code
_entity_poly.pdbx_strand_id
1 'polypeptide(L)'
;MIVHLFGRTNFVRSDLGLSDAQLAPVVVEIPPGTYQVILGSYDEHVPSDVGSQPREEWYLQLLNATDVQIAETSAIRDIPDDVNEIVEIVDEQLVLTDTVSVVVAQHAAFGDATNANSVFPDCAIFQRVP
;
A
#
# COMPACT_ATOMS: atom_id res chain seq x y z
N MET A 1 6.42 15.53 -7.03
CA MET A 1 5.25 14.65 -6.87
C MET A 1 5.44 13.50 -7.82
N ILE A 2 5.65 12.29 -7.30
CA ILE A 2 5.73 11.06 -8.09
C ILE A 2 4.47 10.26 -7.73
N VAL A 3 3.73 9.81 -8.75
CA VAL A 3 2.49 9.04 -8.59
C VAL A 3 2.70 7.66 -9.19
N HIS A 4 2.38 6.62 -8.43
CA HIS A 4 2.42 5.23 -8.88
C HIS A 4 1.02 4.65 -8.79
N LEU A 5 0.58 3.98 -9.87
CA LEU A 5 -0.73 3.35 -9.97
C LEU A 5 -0.56 1.83 -9.96
N PHE A 6 -1.24 1.16 -9.04
CA PHE A 6 -1.35 -0.30 -8.98
C PHE A 6 -2.63 -0.76 -9.71
N GLY A 7 -3.66 0.11 -9.72
CA GLY A 7 -4.90 -0.05 -10.46
C GLY A 7 -5.94 -0.92 -9.77
N ARG A 8 -7.23 -0.64 -10.00
CA ARG A 8 -8.38 -1.30 -9.33
C ARG A 8 -8.71 -2.72 -9.83
N THR A 9 -7.79 -3.37 -10.53
CA THR A 9 -8.02 -4.72 -11.07
C THR A 9 -7.33 -5.82 -10.26
N ASN A 10 -6.40 -5.45 -9.38
CA ASN A 10 -5.67 -6.40 -8.54
C ASN A 10 -5.75 -5.95 -7.09
N PHE A 11 -6.00 -6.89 -6.19
CA PHE A 11 -6.04 -6.70 -4.75
C PHE A 11 -4.97 -7.56 -4.10
N VAL A 12 -4.54 -7.16 -2.91
CA VAL A 12 -3.72 -8.01 -2.03
C VAL A 12 -4.62 -8.75 -1.05
N ARG A 13 -4.22 -9.95 -0.62
CA ARG A 13 -4.96 -10.83 0.32
C ARG A 13 -4.12 -11.15 1.55
N SER A 14 -4.72 -11.16 2.74
CA SER A 14 -4.02 -11.49 3.98
C SER A 14 -3.78 -12.99 4.21
N ASP A 15 -4.66 -13.84 3.67
CA ASP A 15 -4.84 -15.24 4.07
C ASP A 15 -4.21 -16.28 3.12
N LEU A 16 -3.77 -15.84 1.94
CA LEU A 16 -3.20 -16.69 0.89
C LEU A 16 -1.67 -16.68 0.89
N GLY A 17 -1.04 -17.05 -0.23
CA GLY A 17 0.42 -17.07 -0.35
C GLY A 17 1.02 -15.67 -0.45
N LEU A 18 2.34 -15.58 -0.31
CA LEU A 18 3.06 -14.30 -0.45
C LEU A 18 2.78 -13.61 -1.80
N SER A 19 2.60 -14.39 -2.88
CA SER A 19 2.25 -13.89 -4.21
C SER A 19 0.87 -13.23 -4.28
N ASP A 20 -0.05 -13.62 -3.39
CA ASP A 20 -1.40 -13.05 -3.31
C ASP A 20 -1.44 -11.86 -2.34
N ALA A 21 -0.50 -11.81 -1.39
CA ALA A 21 -0.36 -10.73 -0.43
C ALA A 21 0.41 -9.53 -0.97
N GLN A 22 0.92 -9.61 -2.21
CA GLN A 22 1.77 -8.59 -2.81
C GLN A 22 1.28 -8.19 -4.20
N LEU A 23 1.37 -6.89 -4.51
CA LEU A 23 1.39 -6.41 -5.89
C LEU A 23 2.79 -5.88 -6.19
N ALA A 24 3.50 -6.59 -7.07
CA ALA A 24 4.91 -6.34 -7.32
C ALA A 24 5.41 -6.97 -8.63
N PRO A 25 6.53 -6.45 -9.19
CA PRO A 25 7.18 -5.18 -8.86
C PRO A 25 6.75 -4.03 -9.79
N VAL A 26 6.55 -2.84 -9.24
CA VAL A 26 6.40 -1.60 -10.04
C VAL A 26 7.76 -0.88 -10.07
N VAL A 27 8.29 -0.64 -11.27
CA VAL A 27 9.56 0.06 -11.47
C VAL A 27 9.35 1.57 -11.34
N VAL A 28 10.20 2.21 -10.54
CA VAL A 28 10.12 3.63 -10.19
C VAL A 28 11.51 4.27 -10.15
N GLU A 29 11.58 5.59 -10.01
CA GLU A 29 12.81 6.31 -9.71
C GLU A 29 12.52 7.42 -8.70
N ILE A 30 12.64 7.10 -7.40
CA ILE A 30 12.44 8.05 -6.30
C ILE A 30 13.81 8.35 -5.69
N PRO A 31 14.38 9.56 -5.88
CA PRO A 31 15.70 9.87 -5.37
C PRO A 31 15.70 10.02 -3.83
N PRO A 32 16.87 9.93 -3.18
CA PRO A 32 16.99 10.16 -1.75
C PRO A 32 16.42 11.51 -1.29
N GLY A 33 15.84 11.53 -0.10
CA GLY A 33 15.24 12.72 0.49
C GLY A 33 14.15 12.38 1.51
N THR A 34 13.53 13.43 2.06
CA THR A 34 12.38 13.30 2.95
C THR A 34 11.10 13.53 2.18
N TYR A 35 10.11 12.66 2.38
CA TYR A 35 8.85 12.67 1.65
C TYR A 35 7.66 12.58 2.61
N GLN A 36 6.63 13.35 2.30
CA GLN A 36 5.26 13.02 2.68
C GLN A 36 4.76 11.94 1.71
N VAL A 37 4.16 10.89 2.26
CA VAL A 37 3.62 9.77 1.50
C VAL A 37 2.12 9.71 1.68
N ILE A 38 1.41 9.68 0.55
CA ILE A 38 -0.05 9.57 0.49
C ILE A 38 -0.39 8.27 -0.23
N LEU A 39 -1.23 7.43 0.37
CA LEU A 39 -1.72 6.20 -0.24
C LEU A 39 -3.22 6.33 -0.54
N GLY A 40 -3.61 5.88 -1.72
CA GLY A 40 -4.99 5.77 -2.17
C GLY A 40 -5.39 4.32 -2.31
N SER A 41 -6.57 3.97 -1.79
CA SER A 41 -7.03 2.58 -1.66
C SER A 41 -8.50 2.48 -2.02
N TYR A 42 -8.88 1.33 -2.54
CA TYR A 42 -10.25 1.02 -2.92
C TYR A 42 -10.66 -0.36 -2.37
N ASP A 43 -11.92 -0.49 -1.99
CA ASP A 43 -12.60 -1.77 -1.87
C ASP A 43 -14.09 -1.59 -2.24
N GLU A 44 -14.72 -2.61 -2.82
CA GLU A 44 -16.14 -2.53 -3.17
C GLU A 44 -17.00 -3.03 -2.01
N HIS A 45 -17.34 -2.13 -1.07
CA HIS A 45 -18.34 -2.44 -0.05
C HIS A 45 -19.75 -2.28 -0.62
N VAL A 46 -20.60 -3.31 -0.41
CA VAL A 46 -22.02 -3.26 -0.74
C VAL A 46 -22.82 -3.11 0.56
N PRO A 47 -23.44 -1.95 0.84
CA PRO A 47 -24.00 -1.62 2.16
C PRO A 47 -25.07 -2.59 2.71
N SER A 48 -25.63 -3.45 1.86
CA SER A 48 -26.69 -4.39 2.24
C SER A 48 -26.21 -5.81 2.57
N ASP A 49 -24.94 -6.15 2.39
CA ASP A 49 -24.49 -7.56 2.39
C ASP A 49 -23.20 -7.90 3.15
N VAL A 50 -22.51 -6.93 3.75
CA VAL A 50 -21.24 -7.20 4.44
C VAL A 50 -21.34 -6.96 5.95
N GLY A 51 -21.08 -8.03 6.71
CA GLY A 51 -20.60 -7.87 8.09
C GLY A 51 -19.22 -7.22 8.08
N SER A 52 -18.73 -6.82 9.25
CA SER A 52 -17.44 -6.12 9.35
C SER A 52 -16.31 -6.83 8.59
N GLN A 53 -15.59 -6.07 7.76
CA GLN A 53 -14.43 -6.51 6.98
C GLN A 53 -13.15 -5.87 7.55
N PRO A 54 -12.66 -6.31 8.72
CA PRO A 54 -11.53 -5.63 9.36
C PRO A 54 -10.21 -5.95 8.67
N ARG A 55 -9.19 -5.12 8.86
CA ARG A 55 -7.81 -5.34 8.38
C ARG A 55 -7.62 -5.12 6.88
N GLU A 56 -8.41 -4.27 6.26
CA GLU A 56 -8.23 -3.82 4.87
C GLU A 56 -7.07 -2.82 4.78
N GLU A 57 -5.86 -3.30 5.13
CA GLU A 57 -4.67 -2.50 5.38
C GLU A 57 -3.52 -2.95 4.46
N TRP A 58 -2.81 -2.00 3.85
CA TRP A 58 -1.61 -2.28 3.05
C TRP A 58 -0.57 -1.16 3.16
N TYR A 59 0.67 -1.47 2.81
CA TYR A 59 1.80 -0.54 2.80
C TYR A 59 2.72 -0.81 1.61
N LEU A 60 3.70 0.07 1.38
CA LEU A 60 4.73 -0.12 0.37
C LEU A 60 6.06 -0.57 0.98
N GLN A 61 6.64 -1.61 0.42
CA GLN A 61 8.07 -1.89 0.53
C GLN A 61 8.81 -1.13 -0.56
N LEU A 62 9.88 -0.42 -0.19
CA LEU A 62 10.66 0.42 -1.08
C LEU A 62 12.05 -0.18 -1.25
N LEU A 63 12.38 -0.64 -2.46
CA LEU A 63 13.61 -1.37 -2.74
C LEU A 63 14.51 -0.60 -3.72
N ASN A 64 15.82 -0.75 -3.55
CA ASN A 64 16.79 -0.26 -4.53
C ASN A 64 16.90 -1.23 -5.74
N ALA A 65 17.75 -0.89 -6.70
CA ALA A 65 17.96 -1.70 -7.91
C ALA A 65 18.59 -3.10 -7.68
N THR A 66 18.99 -3.41 -6.44
CA THR A 66 19.56 -4.70 -6.03
C THR A 66 18.62 -5.48 -5.12
N ASP A 67 17.33 -5.13 -5.10
CA ASP A 67 16.29 -5.73 -4.25
C ASP A 67 16.57 -5.61 -2.73
N VAL A 68 17.39 -4.63 -2.33
CA VAL A 68 17.60 -4.30 -0.92
C VAL A 68 16.53 -3.30 -0.49
N GLN A 69 15.77 -3.65 0.55
CA GLN A 69 14.78 -2.75 1.14
C GLN A 69 15.47 -1.53 1.76
N ILE A 70 15.11 -0.35 1.26
CA ILE A 70 15.58 0.97 1.73
C ILE A 70 14.72 1.42 2.91
N ALA A 71 13.40 1.26 2.78
CA ALA A 71 12.40 1.67 3.75
C ALA A 71 11.08 0.95 3.47
N GLU A 72 10.11 1.15 4.35
CA GLU A 72 8.70 0.85 4.14
C GLU A 72 7.87 2.08 4.54
N THR A 73 6.69 2.23 3.94
CA THR A 73 5.73 3.24 4.38
C THR A 73 4.97 2.73 5.60
N SER A 74 4.33 3.63 6.33
CA SER A 74 3.24 3.23 7.20
C SER A 74 2.11 2.61 6.37
N ALA A 75 1.32 1.73 6.98
CA ALA A 75 0.12 1.18 6.35
C ALA A 75 -1.01 2.21 6.35
N ILE A 76 -1.92 2.08 5.39
CA ILE A 76 -3.23 2.71 5.53
C ILE A 76 -3.96 2.14 6.75
N ARG A 77 -4.86 2.94 7.31
CA ARG A 77 -5.83 2.44 8.29
C ARG A 77 -6.85 1.52 7.60
N ASP A 78 -7.52 0.73 8.42
CA ASP A 78 -8.68 -0.06 7.99
C ASP A 78 -9.73 0.79 7.25
N ILE A 79 -10.25 0.25 6.16
CA ILE A 79 -11.29 0.91 5.37
C ILE A 79 -12.64 0.69 6.09
N PRO A 80 -13.43 1.73 6.38
CA PRO A 80 -14.74 1.56 6.98
C PRO A 80 -15.68 0.80 6.05
N ASP A 81 -16.51 -0.09 6.61
CA ASP A 81 -17.46 -0.94 5.85
C ASP A 81 -18.46 -0.16 4.96
N ASP A 82 -18.61 1.16 5.16
CA ASP A 82 -19.48 2.06 4.39
C ASP A 82 -18.72 2.99 3.42
N VAL A 83 -17.42 2.76 3.21
CA VAL A 83 -16.53 3.61 2.41
C VAL A 83 -15.74 2.80 1.41
N ASN A 84 -16.01 2.99 0.12
CA ASN A 84 -15.32 2.23 -0.93
C ASN A 84 -13.93 2.78 -1.28
N GLU A 85 -13.57 4.00 -0.85
CA GLU A 85 -12.33 4.64 -1.25
C GLU A 85 -11.78 5.53 -0.12
N ILE A 86 -10.49 5.35 0.19
CA ILE A 86 -9.77 6.23 1.09
C ILE A 86 -8.48 6.74 0.45
N VAL A 87 -8.14 7.99 0.75
CA VAL A 87 -6.85 8.60 0.43
C VAL A 87 -6.35 9.25 1.70
N GLU A 88 -5.15 8.89 2.16
CA GLU A 88 -4.60 9.42 3.39
C GLU A 88 -3.09 9.60 3.35
N ILE A 89 -2.60 10.56 4.13
CA ILE A 89 -1.18 10.71 4.43
C ILE A 89 -0.82 9.63 5.44
N VAL A 90 0.02 8.68 5.03
CA VAL A 90 0.49 7.60 5.91
C VAL A 90 1.82 7.96 6.57
N ASP A 91 2.65 8.77 5.90
CA ASP A 91 3.90 9.28 6.46
C ASP A 91 4.04 10.78 6.17
N GLU A 92 4.35 11.58 7.19
CA GLU A 92 4.62 13.02 7.03
C GLU A 92 6.08 13.30 6.66
N GLN A 93 7.01 12.42 7.09
CA GLN A 93 8.46 12.62 6.97
C GLN A 93 9.20 11.28 6.77
N LEU A 94 8.82 10.50 5.76
CA LEU A 94 9.55 9.29 5.40
C LEU A 94 10.92 9.66 4.82
N VAL A 95 12.00 9.14 5.41
CA VAL A 95 13.37 9.41 4.97
C VAL A 95 13.88 8.29 4.08
N LEU A 96 14.24 8.62 2.85
CA LEU A 96 14.88 7.71 1.89
C LEU A 96 16.37 8.02 1.82
N THR A 97 17.19 7.02 2.16
CA THR A 97 18.66 7.14 2.21
C THR A 97 19.34 6.73 0.91
N ASP A 98 18.61 6.06 0.01
CA ASP A 98 19.05 5.60 -1.30
C ASP A 98 17.90 5.79 -2.32
N THR A 99 18.20 5.66 -3.62
CA THR A 99 17.21 5.74 -4.70
C THR A 99 16.30 4.50 -4.67
N VAL A 100 15.01 4.71 -4.50
CA VAL A 100 14.00 3.64 -4.67
C VAL A 100 13.84 3.39 -6.16
N SER A 101 14.05 2.14 -6.55
CA SER A 101 13.95 1.66 -7.94
C SER A 101 12.73 0.75 -8.16
N VAL A 102 12.25 0.13 -7.08
CA VAL A 102 11.10 -0.77 -7.10
C VAL A 102 10.22 -0.51 -5.89
N VAL A 103 8.91 -0.54 -6.10
CA VAL A 103 7.93 -0.59 -5.02
C VAL A 103 7.09 -1.85 -5.10
N VAL A 104 6.74 -2.38 -3.94
CA VAL A 104 5.88 -3.55 -3.75
C VAL A 104 4.79 -3.18 -2.77
N ALA A 105 3.52 -3.25 -3.19
CA ALA A 105 2.41 -3.15 -2.24
C ALA A 105 2.26 -4.47 -1.51
N GLN A 106 2.10 -4.43 -0.20
CA GLN A 106 2.03 -5.60 0.68
C GLN A 106 0.82 -5.46 1.61
N HIS A 107 0.02 -6.52 1.71
CA HIS A 107 -1.05 -6.59 2.70
C HIS A 107 -0.45 -6.56 4.12
N ALA A 108 -0.90 -5.65 4.97
CA ALA A 108 -0.33 -5.43 6.29
C ALA A 108 -0.63 -6.59 7.26
N ALA A 109 -1.82 -7.18 7.15
CA ALA A 109 -2.22 -8.36 7.93
C ALA A 109 -1.79 -9.72 7.31
N PHE A 110 -0.84 -9.75 6.38
CA PHE A 110 -0.39 -11.00 5.76
C PHE A 110 0.02 -12.05 6.81
N GLY A 111 -0.50 -13.26 6.69
CA GLY A 111 -0.31 -14.35 7.65
C GLY A 111 -1.44 -14.47 8.68
N ASP A 112 -2.40 -13.54 8.71
CA ASP A 112 -3.65 -13.67 9.48
C ASP A 112 -4.73 -14.35 8.64
N ALA A 113 -4.92 -15.65 8.87
CA ALA A 113 -6.00 -16.44 8.27
C ALA A 113 -7.30 -16.41 9.09
N THR A 114 -7.34 -15.71 10.23
CA THR A 114 -8.52 -15.68 11.11
C THR A 114 -9.50 -14.58 10.74
N ASN A 115 -9.00 -13.46 10.20
CA ASN A 115 -9.78 -12.37 9.64
C ASN A 115 -9.27 -12.10 8.22
N ALA A 116 -9.48 -13.08 7.34
CA ALA A 116 -9.06 -13.02 5.95
C ALA A 116 -9.75 -11.86 5.24
N ASN A 117 -8.98 -10.89 4.76
CA ASN A 117 -9.49 -9.75 4.00
C ASN A 117 -8.59 -9.40 2.82
N SER A 118 -9.09 -8.50 1.99
CA SER A 118 -8.41 -7.97 0.82
C SER A 118 -8.48 -6.46 0.82
N VAL A 119 -7.63 -5.85 0.02
CA VAL A 119 -7.72 -4.41 -0.28
C VAL A 119 -7.12 -4.18 -1.64
N PHE A 120 -7.62 -3.21 -2.40
CA PHE A 120 -6.98 -2.75 -3.63
C PHE A 120 -6.07 -1.55 -3.33
N PRO A 121 -4.74 -1.72 -3.36
CA PRO A 121 -3.84 -0.60 -3.54
C PRO A 121 -4.20 0.11 -4.85
N ASP A 122 -4.63 1.37 -4.80
CA ASP A 122 -4.97 2.12 -6.03
C ASP A 122 -3.74 2.92 -6.48
N CYS A 123 -3.25 3.80 -5.59
CA CYS A 123 -2.10 4.64 -5.90
C CYS A 123 -1.23 5.00 -4.69
N ALA A 124 -0.02 5.48 -4.98
CA ALA A 124 0.89 6.06 -4.01
C ALA A 124 1.51 7.35 -4.54
N ILE A 125 1.59 8.36 -3.68
CA ILE A 125 2.16 9.68 -4.00
C ILE A 125 3.31 9.99 -3.06
N PHE A 126 4.48 10.27 -3.64
CA PHE A 126 5.64 10.78 -2.91
C PHE A 126 5.80 12.28 -3.17
N GLN A 127 5.56 13.08 -2.14
CA GLN A 127 5.72 14.53 -2.15
C GLN A 127 6.93 14.91 -1.31
N ARG A 128 7.96 15.45 -1.96
CA ARG A 128 9.18 15.87 -1.26
C ARG A 128 8.87 16.98 -0.27
N VAL A 129 9.36 16.83 0.95
CA VAL A 129 9.29 17.87 1.99
C VAL A 129 10.49 18.83 1.78
N PRO A 130 10.27 20.16 1.73
CA PRO A 130 11.34 21.15 1.58
C PRO A 130 12.37 21.14 2.71
#